data_AF-A0A1E2WV54-F1
#
_entry.id   AF-A0A1E2WV54-F1
#
_cell.length_a   1.000
_cell.length_b   1.000
_cell.length_c   1.000
_cell.angle_alpha   90.00
_cell.angle_beta   90.00
_cell.angle_gamma   90.00
#
_symmetry.space_group_name_H-M   'P 1'
#
loop_
_entity.id
_entity.type
_entity.pdbx_description
1 polymer ?
#
loop_
_entity_poly.entity_id
_entity_poly.type
_entity_poly.pdbx_seq_one_letter_code
_entity_poly.pdbx_strand_id
1 'polypeptide(L)'
;MTVQLSTPDFQCLTRIVQNLPDFANVRDRRRLVAGALQGVSQADIILARLDLDGAPMGVSVEVVRFLAQFGRVAYDKEALAVFLNYIQPYTGDEDKDFIVSKLMTAWQLFNILAVI
;
A
#
# COMPACT_ATOMS: atom_id res chain seq x y z
N MET A 1 -12.77 -6.67 -5.48
CA MET A 1 -11.95 -6.24 -6.63
C MET A 1 -10.51 -6.20 -6.18
N THR A 2 -9.62 -6.78 -6.97
CA THR A 2 -8.16 -6.79 -6.74
C THR A 2 -7.51 -5.76 -7.66
N VAL A 3 -6.48 -5.07 -7.19
CA VAL A 3 -5.75 -4.10 -8.01
C VAL A 3 -4.85 -4.86 -8.99
N GLN A 4 -5.05 -4.66 -10.29
CA GLN A 4 -4.12 -5.16 -11.30
C GLN A 4 -3.04 -4.11 -11.54
N LEU A 5 -1.87 -4.32 -10.94
CA LEU A 5 -0.69 -3.49 -11.18
C LEU A 5 0.00 -3.96 -12.47
N SER A 6 0.43 -3.01 -13.29
CA SER A 6 1.39 -3.31 -14.35
C SER A 6 2.73 -3.75 -13.73
N THR A 7 3.52 -4.55 -14.45
CA THR A 7 4.87 -4.93 -14.00
C THR A 7 5.74 -3.74 -13.59
N PRO A 8 5.85 -2.64 -14.37
CA PRO A 8 6.66 -1.50 -13.95
C PRO A 8 6.11 -0.80 -12.71
N ASP A 9 4.79 -0.72 -12.56
CA ASP A 9 4.18 -0.13 -11.37
C ASP A 9 4.47 -0.97 -10.12
N PHE A 10 4.35 -2.29 -10.24
CA PHE A 10 4.66 -3.22 -9.16
C PHE A 10 6.12 -3.12 -8.72
N GLN A 11 7.05 -3.06 -9.68
CA GLN A 11 8.48 -2.90 -9.40
C GLN A 11 8.76 -1.55 -8.72
N CYS A 12 8.17 -0.47 -9.21
CA CYS A 12 8.33 0.85 -8.63
C CYS A 12 7.79 0.90 -7.18
N LEU A 13 6.58 0.40 -6.95
CA LEU A 13 5.99 0.35 -5.60
C LEU A 13 6.83 -0.50 -4.64
N THR A 14 7.34 -1.64 -5.10
CA THR A 14 8.23 -2.51 -4.31
C THR A 14 9.50 -1.77 -3.89
N ARG A 15 10.13 -1.02 -4.82
CA ARG A 15 11.30 -0.18 -4.52
C ARG A 15 10.96 0.90 -3.49
N ILE A 16 9.84 1.59 -3.66
CA ILE A 16 9.41 2.65 -2.74
C ILE A 16 9.25 2.09 -1.33
N VAL A 17 8.49 1.00 -1.18
CA VAL A 17 8.25 0.35 0.12
C VAL A 17 9.55 -0.13 0.76
N GLN A 18 10.45 -0.75 -0.01
CA GLN A 18 11.75 -1.21 0.47
C GLN A 18 12.60 -0.07 1.04
N ASN A 19 12.52 1.12 0.45
CA ASN A 19 13.36 2.26 0.78
C ASN A 19 12.80 3.13 1.92
N LEU A 20 11.62 2.80 2.46
CA LEU A 20 11.06 3.52 3.59
C LEU A 20 11.97 3.37 4.84
N PRO A 21 12.18 4.44 5.62
CA PRO A 21 13.02 4.38 6.82
C PRO A 21 12.61 3.29 7.81
N ASP A 22 11.30 3.16 8.05
CA ASP A 22 10.72 2.21 9.01
C ASP A 22 10.56 0.79 8.44
N PHE A 23 11.11 0.52 7.25
CA PHE A 23 11.05 -0.80 6.61
C PHE A 23 12.32 -1.63 6.80
N ALA A 24 13.32 -1.11 7.51
CA ALA A 24 14.62 -1.79 7.68
C ALA A 24 14.51 -3.11 8.46
N ASN A 25 13.70 -3.16 9.53
CA ASN A 25 13.59 -4.32 10.41
C ASN A 25 12.13 -4.76 10.65
N VAL A 26 11.95 -6.01 11.10
CA VAL A 26 10.64 -6.65 11.24
C VAL A 26 9.71 -5.91 12.19
N ARG A 27 10.23 -5.40 13.32
CA ARG A 27 9.43 -4.68 14.31
C ARG A 27 8.82 -3.41 13.72
N ASP A 28 9.63 -2.64 13.02
CA ASP A 28 9.21 -1.36 12.47
C ASP A 28 8.32 -1.56 11.22
N ARG A 29 8.57 -2.58 10.39
CA ARG A 29 7.65 -2.98 9.31
C ARG A 29 6.26 -3.30 9.84
N ARG A 30 6.18 -4.07 10.92
CA ARG A 30 4.89 -4.43 11.53
C ARG A 30 4.15 -3.21 12.05
N ARG A 31 4.87 -2.26 12.66
CA ARG A 31 4.31 -0.99 13.12
C ARG A 31 3.84 -0.12 11.97
N LEU A 32 4.63 -0.02 10.90
CA LEU A 32 4.29 0.72 9.69
C LEU A 32 2.99 0.19 9.08
N VAL A 33 2.89 -1.13 8.85
CA VAL A 33 1.68 -1.74 8.29
C VAL A 33 0.49 -1.59 9.23
N ALA A 34 0.68 -1.76 10.54
CA ALA A 34 -0.39 -1.58 11.52
C ALA A 34 -0.88 -0.12 11.58
N GLY A 35 0.02 0.86 11.52
CA GLY A 35 -0.31 2.28 11.47
C GLY A 35 -1.10 2.65 10.21
N ALA A 36 -0.68 2.12 9.05
CA ALA A 36 -1.40 2.32 7.80
C ALA A 36 -2.83 1.75 7.82
N LEU A 37 -3.03 0.63 8.51
CA LEU A 37 -4.33 -0.04 8.61
C LEU A 37 -5.14 0.36 9.84
N GLN A 38 -4.73 1.41 10.57
CA GLN A 38 -5.45 1.86 11.74
C GLN A 38 -6.90 2.25 11.39
N GLY A 39 -7.87 1.72 12.13
CA GLY A 39 -9.29 1.95 11.87
C GLY A 39 -9.88 1.12 10.73
N VAL A 40 -9.09 0.25 10.09
CA VAL A 40 -9.59 -0.75 9.14
C VAL A 40 -10.08 -1.99 9.90
N SER A 41 -11.36 -2.34 9.74
CA SER A 41 -11.98 -3.48 10.46
C SER A 41 -11.29 -4.83 10.22
N GLN A 42 -10.59 -4.97 9.09
CA GLN A 42 -9.90 -6.19 8.69
C GLN A 42 -8.38 -6.14 8.95
N ALA A 43 -7.89 -5.12 9.67
CA ALA A 43 -6.46 -4.94 9.93
C ALA A 43 -5.82 -6.16 10.61
N ASP A 44 -6.49 -6.75 11.60
CA ASP A 44 -5.97 -7.94 12.30
C ASP A 44 -5.84 -9.15 11.36
N ILE A 45 -6.78 -9.33 10.43
CA ILE A 45 -6.74 -10.41 9.42
C ILE A 45 -5.56 -10.20 8.48
N ILE A 46 -5.32 -8.97 8.05
CA ILE A 46 -4.19 -8.62 7.18
C ILE A 46 -2.87 -8.88 7.92
N LEU A 47 -2.71 -8.33 9.13
CA LEU A 47 -1.49 -8.44 9.93
C LEU A 47 -1.18 -9.88 10.38
N ALA A 48 -2.19 -10.74 10.51
CA ALA A 48 -2.00 -12.15 10.85
C ALA A 48 -1.53 -12.99 9.65
N ARG A 49 -1.88 -12.58 8.43
CA ARG A 49 -1.58 -13.33 7.20
C ARG A 49 -0.34 -12.83 6.46
N LEU A 50 0.00 -11.56 6.65
CA LEU A 50 1.13 -10.93 6.00
C LEU A 50 2.43 -11.33 6.70
N ASP A 51 3.31 -12.01 5.97
CA ASP A 51 4.65 -12.31 6.46
C ASP A 51 5.54 -11.06 6.31
N LEU A 52 6.08 -10.59 7.44
CA LEU A 52 6.93 -9.41 7.53
C LEU A 52 8.37 -9.76 7.92
N ASP A 53 8.67 -11.04 8.09
CA ASP A 53 9.99 -11.54 8.42
C ASP A 53 10.87 -11.67 7.17
N GLY A 54 12.19 -11.58 7.36
CA GLY A 54 13.17 -11.73 6.30
C GLY A 54 13.74 -10.41 5.73
N ALA A 55 14.35 -10.51 4.55
CA ALA A 55 15.08 -9.41 3.93
C ALA A 55 14.13 -8.31 3.40
N PRO A 56 14.46 -7.00 3.55
CA PRO A 56 13.59 -5.90 3.15
C PRO A 56 13.04 -6.00 1.73
N MET A 57 13.87 -6.43 0.76
CA MET A 57 13.47 -6.59 -0.64
C MET A 57 12.40 -7.68 -0.83
N GLY A 58 12.53 -8.83 -0.15
CA GLY A 58 11.54 -9.90 -0.25
C GLY A 58 10.22 -9.51 0.41
N VAL A 59 10.31 -8.83 1.56
CA VAL A 59 9.14 -8.39 2.30
C VAL A 59 8.40 -7.26 1.57
N SER A 60 9.09 -6.34 0.90
CA SER A 60 8.42 -5.28 0.13
C SER A 60 7.60 -5.85 -1.03
N VAL A 61 8.13 -6.86 -1.73
CA VAL A 61 7.39 -7.61 -2.78
C VAL A 61 6.14 -8.24 -2.17
N GLU A 62 6.26 -8.89 -1.02
CA GLU A 62 5.14 -9.56 -0.35
C GLU A 62 4.07 -8.55 0.09
N VAL A 63 4.44 -7.45 0.72
CA VAL A 63 3.50 -6.39 1.14
C VAL A 63 2.71 -5.85 -0.04
N VAL A 64 3.39 -5.45 -1.12
CA VAL A 64 2.72 -4.87 -2.30
C VAL A 64 1.80 -5.90 -2.94
N ARG A 65 2.28 -7.13 -3.14
CA ARG A 65 1.49 -8.22 -3.73
C ARG A 65 0.28 -8.56 -2.88
N PHE A 66 0.48 -8.78 -1.60
CA PHE A 66 -0.57 -9.17 -0.67
C PHE A 66 -1.67 -8.11 -0.61
N LEU A 67 -1.32 -6.84 -0.43
CA LEU A 67 -2.31 -5.76 -0.33
C LEU A 67 -3.05 -5.52 -1.65
N ALA A 68 -2.39 -5.67 -2.81
CA ALA A 68 -3.03 -5.60 -4.11
C ALA A 68 -4.07 -6.71 -4.32
N GLN A 69 -3.75 -7.93 -3.85
CA GLN A 69 -4.60 -9.12 -3.96
C GLN A 69 -5.69 -9.19 -2.87
N PHE A 70 -5.46 -8.58 -1.71
CA PHE A 70 -6.44 -8.52 -0.63
C PHE A 70 -7.70 -7.78 -1.08
N GLY A 71 -7.52 -6.70 -1.86
CA GLY A 71 -8.61 -5.93 -2.43
C GLY A 71 -9.24 -4.96 -1.44
N ARG A 72 -10.57 -4.88 -1.44
CA ARG A 72 -11.33 -3.88 -0.68
C ARG A 72 -11.38 -4.21 0.81
N VAL A 73 -11.06 -3.22 1.64
CA VAL A 73 -11.18 -3.26 3.10
C VAL A 73 -12.39 -2.48 3.62
N ALA A 74 -12.95 -1.59 2.80
CA ALA A 74 -14.23 -0.91 3.02
C ALA A 74 -14.90 -0.64 1.65
N TYR A 75 -16.12 -0.09 1.66
CA TYR A 75 -16.91 0.16 0.44
C TYR A 75 -16.14 0.93 -0.64
N ASP A 76 -15.38 1.93 -0.22
CA ASP A 76 -14.62 2.86 -1.04
C ASP A 76 -13.09 2.74 -0.84
N LYS A 77 -12.60 1.77 -0.05
CA LYS A 77 -11.18 1.70 0.31
C LYS A 77 -10.57 0.35 -0.07
N GLU A 78 -9.49 0.40 -0.83
CA GLU A 78 -8.64 -0.75 -1.14
C GLU A 78 -7.44 -0.80 -0.21
N ALA A 79 -7.02 -2.00 0.21
CA ALA A 79 -5.94 -2.19 1.18
C ALA A 79 -4.64 -1.53 0.71
N LEU A 80 -4.27 -1.74 -0.57
CA LEU A 80 -3.09 -1.12 -1.15
C LEU A 80 -3.23 0.41 -1.18
N ALA A 81 -4.37 0.95 -1.60
CA ALA A 81 -4.57 2.39 -1.65
C ALA A 81 -4.49 3.05 -0.26
N VAL A 82 -5.06 2.42 0.77
CA VAL A 82 -4.94 2.87 2.16
C VAL A 82 -3.48 2.92 2.60
N PHE A 83 -2.73 1.85 2.31
CA PHE A 83 -1.31 1.79 2.64
C PHE A 83 -0.48 2.84 1.91
N LEU A 84 -0.67 2.99 0.59
CA LEU A 84 0.05 3.99 -0.20
C LEU A 84 -0.23 5.42 0.26
N ASN A 85 -1.49 5.72 0.59
CA ASN A 85 -1.88 7.02 1.13
C ASN A 85 -1.22 7.33 2.48
N TYR A 86 -0.94 6.30 3.29
CA TYR A 86 -0.25 6.45 4.57
C TYR A 86 1.25 6.67 4.40
N ILE A 87 1.91 5.96 3.46
CA ILE A 87 3.38 6.02 3.34
C ILE A 87 3.90 7.21 2.54
N GLN A 88 3.08 7.82 1.67
CA GLN A 88 3.52 8.91 0.78
C GLN A 88 4.18 10.12 1.48
N PRO A 89 3.88 10.49 2.74
CA PRO A 89 4.58 11.60 3.40
C PRO A 89 6.02 11.24 3.81
N TYR A 90 6.37 9.95 3.80
CA TYR A 90 7.68 9.43 4.20
C TYR A 90 8.58 9.07 3.00
N THR A 91 8.15 9.40 1.78
CA THR A 91 8.92 9.19 0.55
C THR A 91 9.49 10.51 0.03
N GLY A 92 10.43 10.44 -0.92
CA GLY A 92 10.86 11.64 -1.66
C GLY A 92 9.76 12.16 -2.60
N ASP A 93 9.93 13.38 -3.11
CA ASP A 93 8.91 14.07 -3.93
C ASP A 93 8.53 13.28 -5.20
N GLU A 94 9.50 12.70 -5.91
CA GLU A 94 9.26 11.88 -7.11
C GLU A 94 8.40 10.64 -6.80
N ASP A 95 8.74 9.93 -5.71
CA ASP A 95 8.03 8.73 -5.29
C ASP A 95 6.62 9.06 -4.80
N LYS A 96 6.46 10.22 -4.16
CA LYS A 96 5.17 10.75 -3.73
C LYS A 96 4.28 11.07 -4.93
N ASP A 97 4.79 11.79 -5.92
CA ASP A 97 4.04 12.12 -7.13
C ASP A 97 3.62 10.86 -7.89
N PHE A 98 4.50 9.86 -7.95
CA PHE A 98 4.16 8.55 -8.48
C PHE A 98 3.00 7.90 -7.70
N ILE A 99 3.08 7.84 -6.36
CA ILE A 99 2.01 7.28 -5.52
C ILE A 99 0.70 8.05 -5.74
N VAL A 100 0.73 9.38 -5.73
CA VAL A 100 -0.45 10.23 -5.95
C VAL A 100 -1.07 9.94 -7.30
N SER A 101 -0.28 9.78 -8.37
CA SER A 101 -0.81 9.43 -9.69
C SER A 101 -1.55 8.07 -9.69
N LYS A 102 -1.06 7.08 -8.92
CA LYS A 102 -1.71 5.76 -8.78
C LYS A 102 -2.98 5.83 -7.95
N LEU A 103 -2.97 6.63 -6.90
CA LEU A 103 -4.19 6.89 -6.13
C LEU A 103 -5.20 7.61 -7.02
N MET A 104 -4.84 8.70 -7.70
CA MET A 104 -5.76 9.48 -8.54
C MET A 104 -6.38 8.65 -9.68
N THR A 105 -5.62 7.75 -10.31
CA THR A 105 -6.16 6.86 -11.35
C THR A 105 -7.09 5.78 -10.78
N ALA A 106 -6.85 5.28 -9.57
CA ALA A 106 -7.79 4.40 -8.86
C ALA A 106 -9.06 5.14 -8.39
N TRP A 107 -8.94 6.41 -8.01
CA TRP A 107 -10.02 7.26 -7.50
C TRP A 107 -10.81 8.01 -8.59
N GLN A 108 -10.28 8.17 -9.81
CA GLN A 108 -10.99 8.82 -10.94
C GLN A 108 -12.25 8.07 -11.39
N LEU A 109 -12.41 6.78 -11.06
CA LEU A 109 -13.66 6.06 -11.32
C LEU A 109 -14.77 6.36 -10.29
N PHE A 110 -14.46 6.93 -9.12
CA PHE A 110 -15.46 7.21 -8.09
C PHE A 110 -15.94 8.67 -8.06
N ASN A 111 -15.14 9.64 -8.54
CA ASN A 111 -15.49 11.06 -8.42
C ASN A 111 -16.25 11.65 -9.64
N ILE A 112 -16.48 10.89 -10.71
CA ILE A 112 -17.27 11.36 -11.87
C ILE A 112 -18.78 11.43 -11.54
N LEU A 113 -19.23 10.87 -10.40
CA LEU A 113 -20.62 10.98 -9.93
C LEU A 113 -20.83 12.07 -8.85
N ALA A 114 -19.80 12.82 -8.45
CA ALA A 114 -19.94 13.91 -7.47
C ALA A 114 -19.95 15.31 -8.12
N VAL A 115 -19.89 15.39 -9.46
CA VAL A 115 -19.93 16.65 -10.24
C VAL A 115 -20.98 16.57 -11.35
N ILE A 116 -22.10 15.89 -11.11
CA ILE A 116 -23.34 16.06 -11.87
C ILE A 116 -24.51 16.18 -10.90
#